data_AF-A0AAD6I0G6-F1
#
_entry.id   AF-A0AAD6I0G6-F1
#
_cell.length_a   1.000
_cell.length_b   1.000
_cell.length_c   1.000
_cell.angle_alpha   90.00
_cell.angle_beta   90.00
_cell.angle_gamma   90.00
#
_symmetry.space_group_name_H-M   'P 1'
#
loop_
_entity.id
_entity.type
_entity.pdbx_description
1 polymer ?
#
loop_
_entity_poly.entity_id
_entity_poly.type
_entity_poly.pdbx_seq_one_letter_code
_entity_poly.pdbx_strand_id
1 'polypeptide(L)'
;MWVLPPSNLTYAQPAMGDGHYLLSFFMTEVVSSLAPIVSDGDKLWKLLFQLSFSDDSPASMAVLRAILALASLYRHGHGAEALQLKVAALNSLAASMNGLTTGTREIYQHVAVGMLLCAFEIFLPSESSFQWPLYLSGAKSMLHKICDGGHPKLIEFDLLVLWVHYHDVLGKFASRHWKVQSAENASIFKVPGMASTLASVSNDQVISIFGCSLEMINLIARMSDVQFDSEMSYKHRDADQGSLDSIEHDLMVLKQDTTYFSGTNISEEVNRGSKMSKLYQLAGLIYFERVLKRYPNSIRVARWSGEAFDLLRELVICERPFPLFFIACEAHTDTQRELILSILERTHNRSNQRRLYAIQAMIESMWVQHDLISDSNTEGRVYVDTLNAIMSSNELLPTLA
;
A
#
# COMPACT_ATOMS: atom_id res chain seq x y z
N MET A 1 24.08 17.38 -14.69
CA MET A 1 25.15 17.91 -13.83
C MET A 1 24.45 18.70 -12.73
N TRP A 2 24.09 18.03 -11.64
CA TRP A 2 23.28 18.63 -10.57
C TRP A 2 24.21 19.33 -9.57
N VAL A 3 24.04 20.65 -9.46
CA VAL A 3 24.78 21.50 -8.51
C VAL A 3 24.12 21.33 -7.14
N LEU A 4 24.88 20.78 -6.18
CA LEU A 4 24.50 20.71 -4.77
C LEU A 4 24.39 22.14 -4.19
N PRO A 5 23.36 22.47 -3.39
CA PRO A 5 23.36 23.72 -2.64
C PRO A 5 24.41 23.67 -1.51
N PRO A 6 24.92 24.83 -1.05
CA PRO A 6 26.07 24.89 -0.17
C PRO A 6 25.76 24.33 1.22
N SER A 7 26.68 23.47 1.67
CA SER A 7 26.75 22.83 2.97
C SER A 7 26.89 23.86 4.09
N ASN A 8 25.77 24.19 4.74
CA ASN A 8 25.76 24.76 6.09
C ASN A 8 24.52 24.23 6.83
N LEU A 9 24.48 22.90 7.01
CA LEU A 9 23.68 22.27 8.04
C LEU A 9 24.66 21.79 9.10
N THR A 10 24.80 22.56 10.16
CA THR A 10 25.35 22.08 11.41
C THR A 10 24.68 20.75 11.74
N TYR A 11 25.47 19.71 11.94
CA TYR A 11 25.02 18.42 12.46
C TYR A 11 24.41 18.65 13.84
N ALA A 12 23.10 18.97 13.88
CA ALA A 12 22.33 18.87 15.10
C ALA A 12 22.24 17.38 15.41
N GLN A 13 23.05 16.92 16.37
CA GLN A 13 22.72 15.67 17.05
C GLN A 13 21.32 15.86 17.64
N PRO A 14 20.36 14.95 17.39
CA PRO A 14 19.10 14.97 18.13
C PRO A 14 19.46 14.95 19.61
N ALA A 15 18.89 15.88 20.38
CA ALA A 15 19.14 15.96 21.81
C ALA A 15 18.92 14.56 22.41
N MET A 16 19.84 14.10 23.27
CA MET A 16 19.88 12.72 23.79
C MET A 16 18.53 12.22 24.39
N GLY A 17 17.58 13.11 24.69
CA GLY A 17 16.22 12.77 25.13
C GLY A 17 15.18 12.53 24.00
N ASP A 18 15.33 13.16 22.83
CA ASP A 18 14.30 13.13 21.78
C ASP A 18 14.33 11.84 20.95
N GLY A 19 15.51 11.25 20.73
CA GLY A 19 15.65 10.01 19.97
C GLY A 19 15.00 8.80 20.67
N HIS A 20 15.19 8.66 21.98
CA HIS A 20 14.54 7.62 22.77
C HIS A 20 13.02 7.78 22.79
N TYR A 21 12.57 9.03 22.90
CA TYR A 21 11.16 9.36 22.87
C TYR A 21 10.51 8.98 21.53
N LEU A 22 11.12 9.39 20.40
CA LEU A 22 10.62 9.07 19.06
C LEU A 22 10.62 7.56 18.79
N LEU A 23 11.62 6.83 19.29
CA LEU A 23 11.68 5.37 19.17
C LEU A 23 10.56 4.69 19.95
N SER A 24 10.30 5.13 21.19
CA SER A 24 9.15 4.66 21.98
C SER A 24 7.83 4.97 21.27
N PHE A 25 7.68 6.18 20.75
CA PHE A 25 6.49 6.60 20.02
C PHE A 25 6.28 5.78 18.74
N PHE A 26 7.36 5.44 18.03
CA PHE A 26 7.29 4.55 16.87
C PHE A 26 6.69 3.20 17.24
N MET A 27 7.21 2.58 18.30
CA MET A 27 6.77 1.26 18.77
C MET A 27 5.30 1.24 19.17
N THR A 28 4.79 2.29 19.80
CA THR A 28 3.42 2.31 20.34
C THR A 28 2.37 2.83 19.34
N GLU A 29 2.71 3.82 18.52
CA GLU A 29 1.71 4.56 17.71
C GLU A 29 1.92 4.40 16.20
N VAL A 30 3.17 4.43 15.71
CA VAL A 30 3.44 4.43 14.25
C VAL A 30 3.28 3.04 13.64
N VAL A 31 3.74 2.03 14.36
CA VAL A 31 3.72 0.64 13.89
C VAL A 31 2.30 0.14 13.63
N SER A 32 1.33 0.57 14.43
CA SER A 32 -0.09 0.21 14.25
C SER A 32 -0.66 0.74 12.92
N SER A 33 -0.13 1.85 12.40
CA SER A 33 -0.52 2.35 11.08
C SER A 33 0.12 1.60 9.91
N LEU A 34 1.26 0.95 10.13
CA LEU A 34 1.94 0.09 9.15
C LEU A 34 1.33 -1.32 9.12
N ALA A 35 1.05 -1.86 10.30
CA ALA A 35 0.51 -3.19 10.53
C ALA A 35 -0.56 -3.12 11.65
N PRO A 36 -1.84 -2.93 11.30
CA PRO A 36 -2.93 -2.70 12.26
C PRO A 36 -3.21 -3.84 13.23
N ILE A 37 -2.75 -5.05 12.94
CA ILE A 37 -2.89 -6.19 13.85
C ILE A 37 -1.69 -6.22 14.78
N VAL A 38 -1.97 -6.13 16.09
CA VAL A 38 -0.95 -5.93 17.14
C VAL A 38 0.15 -6.98 17.08
N SER A 39 -0.17 -8.25 16.88
CA SER A 39 0.82 -9.34 16.83
C SER A 39 1.84 -9.19 15.71
N ASP A 40 1.42 -8.69 14.54
CA ASP A 40 2.28 -8.53 13.38
C ASP A 40 2.99 -7.18 13.41
N GLY A 41 2.34 -6.13 13.95
CA GLY A 41 3.01 -4.88 14.31
C GLY A 41 4.16 -5.14 15.28
N ASP A 42 3.95 -5.98 16.30
CA ASP A 42 4.97 -6.40 17.25
C ASP A 42 6.16 -7.09 16.58
N LYS A 43 5.90 -8.00 15.66
CA LYS A 43 6.96 -8.66 14.90
C LYS A 43 7.70 -7.68 13.99
N LEU A 44 6.96 -6.80 13.30
CA LEU A 44 7.54 -5.83 12.37
C LEU A 44 8.46 -4.84 13.10
N TRP A 45 8.03 -4.26 14.22
CA TRP A 45 8.90 -3.34 14.94
C TRP A 45 10.11 -4.05 15.54
N LYS A 46 9.95 -5.26 16.08
CA LYS A 46 11.08 -6.06 16.61
C LYS A 46 12.10 -6.34 15.52
N LEU A 47 11.65 -6.69 14.32
CA LEU A 47 12.50 -6.92 13.16
C LEU A 47 13.27 -5.65 12.76
N LEU A 48 12.57 -4.51 12.65
CA LEU A 48 13.18 -3.21 12.33
C LEU A 48 14.18 -2.78 13.41
N PHE A 49 13.85 -3.01 14.68
CA PHE A 49 14.71 -2.74 15.82
C PHE A 49 15.98 -3.59 15.77
N GLN A 50 15.85 -4.90 15.56
CA GLN A 50 16.99 -5.81 15.38
C GLN A 50 17.89 -5.38 14.23
N LEU A 51 17.32 -4.94 13.10
CA LEU A 51 18.08 -4.43 11.96
C LEU A 51 18.79 -3.11 12.25
N SER A 52 18.21 -2.26 13.10
CA SER A 52 18.77 -0.95 13.45
C SER A 52 19.89 -1.01 14.51
N PHE A 53 19.90 -2.05 15.34
CA PHE A 53 20.85 -2.24 16.44
C PHE A 53 21.75 -3.48 16.25
N SER A 54 21.85 -4.01 15.04
CA SER A 54 22.67 -5.20 14.79
C SER A 54 24.17 -4.95 14.90
N ASP A 55 24.63 -3.73 14.60
CA ASP A 55 26.02 -3.27 14.67
C ASP A 55 26.10 -1.74 14.49
N ASP A 56 27.32 -1.19 14.54
CA ASP A 56 27.58 0.25 14.29
C ASP A 56 27.78 0.58 12.79
N SER A 57 27.34 -0.29 11.88
CA SER A 57 27.52 -0.06 10.45
C SER A 57 26.66 1.11 9.94
N PRO A 58 27.04 1.73 8.81
CA PRO A 58 26.21 2.74 8.16
C PRO A 58 24.81 2.24 7.81
N ALA A 59 24.64 0.93 7.52
CA ALA A 59 23.34 0.34 7.20
C ALA A 59 22.42 0.23 8.43
N SER A 60 22.93 -0.23 9.58
CA SER A 60 22.20 -0.21 10.86
C SER A 60 21.74 1.21 11.22
N MET A 61 22.65 2.18 11.09
CA MET A 61 22.36 3.59 11.34
C MET A 61 21.33 4.17 10.36
N ALA A 62 21.31 3.72 9.10
CA ALA A 62 20.32 4.12 8.12
C ALA A 62 18.91 3.69 8.56
N VAL A 63 18.75 2.45 9.04
CA VAL A 63 17.46 1.93 9.54
C VAL A 63 16.99 2.75 10.74
N LEU A 64 17.86 2.98 11.73
CA LEU A 64 17.50 3.78 12.91
C LEU A 64 17.03 5.18 12.52
N ARG A 65 17.77 5.87 11.65
CA ARG A 65 17.42 7.22 11.20
C ARG A 65 16.11 7.24 10.41
N ALA A 66 15.82 6.22 9.61
CA ALA A 66 14.55 6.10 8.90
C ALA A 66 13.37 5.87 9.85
N ILE A 67 13.53 5.06 10.90
CA ILE A 67 12.54 4.88 11.97
C ILE A 67 12.24 6.22 12.65
N LEU A 68 13.28 6.95 13.07
CA LEU A 68 13.15 8.24 13.73
C LEU A 68 12.53 9.30 12.81
N ALA A 69 12.89 9.31 11.52
CA ALA A 69 12.30 10.20 10.53
C ALA A 69 10.79 9.98 10.42
N LEU A 70 10.35 8.72 10.31
CA LEU A 70 8.94 8.38 10.21
C LEU A 70 8.18 8.70 11.50
N ALA A 71 8.79 8.46 12.67
CA ALA A 71 8.21 8.83 13.95
C ALA A 71 8.04 10.35 14.12
N SER A 72 9.08 11.13 13.78
CA SER A 72 9.02 12.59 13.81
C SER A 72 7.95 13.10 12.83
N LEU A 73 7.86 12.52 11.63
CA LEU A 73 6.83 12.86 10.64
C LEU A 73 5.41 12.64 11.19
N TYR A 74 5.16 11.46 11.77
CA TYR A 74 3.85 11.12 12.34
C TYR A 74 3.41 12.07 13.45
N ARG A 75 4.37 12.48 14.26
CA ARG A 75 4.12 13.26 15.45
C ARG A 75 4.00 14.76 15.15
N HIS A 76 4.89 15.27 14.30
CA HIS A 76 5.11 16.70 14.11
C HIS A 76 4.78 17.19 12.68
N GLY A 77 4.48 16.29 11.74
CA GLY A 77 4.30 16.64 10.32
C GLY A 77 5.63 16.88 9.60
N HIS A 78 5.63 17.65 8.50
CA HIS A 78 6.83 18.02 7.71
C HIS A 78 7.75 19.03 8.43
N GLY A 79 8.07 18.78 9.70
CA GLY A 79 9.05 19.57 10.44
C GLY A 79 10.47 19.41 9.89
N ALA A 80 11.33 20.39 10.18
CA ALA A 80 12.74 20.35 9.81
C ALA A 80 13.45 19.08 10.33
N GLU A 81 13.06 18.59 11.51
CA GLU A 81 13.62 17.38 12.12
C GLU A 81 13.36 16.12 11.25
N ALA A 82 12.11 15.88 10.85
CA ALA A 82 11.73 14.72 10.04
C ALA A 82 12.49 14.68 8.72
N LEU A 83 12.65 15.84 8.06
CA LEU A 83 13.40 15.97 6.82
C LEU A 83 14.91 15.78 7.03
N GLN A 84 15.49 16.34 8.09
CA GLN A 84 16.90 16.13 8.42
C GLN A 84 17.20 14.66 8.70
N LEU A 85 16.33 13.96 9.44
CA LEU A 85 16.45 12.53 9.71
C LEU A 85 16.32 11.70 8.42
N LYS A 86 15.38 12.04 7.52
CA LYS A 86 15.27 11.42 6.19
C LYS A 86 16.58 11.58 5.39
N VAL A 87 17.12 12.79 5.31
CA VAL A 87 18.40 13.06 4.61
C VAL A 87 19.55 12.29 5.26
N ALA A 88 19.62 12.26 6.59
CA ALA A 88 20.63 11.51 7.32
C ALA A 88 20.54 9.99 7.10
N ALA A 89 19.32 9.44 6.96
CA ALA A 89 19.10 8.05 6.61
C ALA A 89 19.60 7.74 5.18
N LEU A 90 19.29 8.60 4.21
CA LEU A 90 19.78 8.48 2.83
C LEU A 90 21.31 8.56 2.73
N ASN A 91 21.94 9.47 3.46
CA ASN A 91 23.40 9.58 3.50
C ASN A 91 24.05 8.32 4.10
N SER A 92 23.47 7.78 5.18
CA SER A 92 23.92 6.52 5.77
C SER A 92 23.74 5.33 4.83
N LEU A 93 22.61 5.28 4.12
CA LEU A 93 22.34 4.26 3.11
C LEU A 93 23.37 4.34 1.97
N ALA A 94 23.61 5.53 1.43
CA ALA A 94 24.62 5.75 0.39
C ALA A 94 26.03 5.34 0.86
N ALA A 95 26.38 5.64 2.11
CA ALA A 95 27.66 5.22 2.69
C ALA A 95 27.79 3.69 2.79
N SER A 96 26.71 2.97 3.14
CA SER A 96 26.71 1.50 3.19
C SER A 96 26.88 0.86 1.80
N MET A 97 26.28 1.46 0.77
CA MET A 97 26.35 0.95 -0.61
C MET A 97 27.74 1.05 -1.26
N ASN A 98 28.69 1.80 -0.67
CA ASN A 98 30.04 1.95 -1.20
C ASN A 98 30.98 0.76 -0.86
N GLY A 99 30.50 -0.25 -0.10
CA GLY A 99 31.26 -1.46 0.24
C GLY A 99 31.33 -2.50 -0.91
N LEU A 100 32.37 -3.34 -0.91
CA LEU A 100 32.62 -4.32 -1.99
C LEU A 100 31.75 -5.59 -1.92
N THR A 101 31.09 -5.87 -0.79
CA THR A 101 30.25 -7.07 -0.59
C THR A 101 29.11 -6.77 0.37
N THR A 102 27.86 -6.80 -0.11
CA THR A 102 26.67 -6.63 0.73
C THR A 102 26.23 -7.99 1.28
N GLY A 103 26.39 -8.21 2.59
CA GLY A 103 25.90 -9.43 3.23
C GLY A 103 24.36 -9.46 3.27
N THR A 104 23.75 -10.63 3.42
CA THR A 104 22.28 -10.80 3.44
C THR A 104 21.57 -9.87 4.44
N ARG A 105 22.16 -9.68 5.64
CA ARG A 105 21.62 -8.75 6.65
C ARG A 105 21.59 -7.31 6.14
N GLU A 106 22.67 -6.85 5.53
CA GLU A 106 22.78 -5.49 5.00
C GLU A 106 21.76 -5.25 3.88
N ILE A 107 21.49 -6.27 3.04
CA ILE A 107 20.41 -6.21 2.06
C ILE A 107 19.05 -6.00 2.75
N TYR A 108 18.74 -6.74 3.82
CA TYR A 108 17.49 -6.54 4.57
C TYR A 108 17.43 -5.16 5.26
N GLN A 109 18.57 -4.61 5.70
CA GLN A 109 18.63 -3.23 6.20
C GLN A 109 18.30 -2.22 5.09
N HIS A 110 18.84 -2.40 3.88
CA HIS A 110 18.51 -1.55 2.73
C HIS A 110 17.02 -1.64 2.37
N VAL A 111 16.44 -2.84 2.41
CA VAL A 111 15.00 -3.08 2.19
C VAL A 111 14.17 -2.36 3.25
N ALA A 112 14.53 -2.49 4.53
CA ALA A 112 13.84 -1.83 5.63
C ALA A 112 13.89 -0.30 5.52
N VAL A 113 15.05 0.27 5.19
CA VAL A 113 15.18 1.72 4.93
C VAL A 113 14.29 2.14 3.77
N GLY A 114 14.31 1.40 2.65
CA GLY A 114 13.45 1.67 1.51
C GLY A 114 11.97 1.67 1.87
N MET A 115 11.49 0.70 2.65
CA MET A 115 10.09 0.64 3.05
C MET A 115 9.70 1.72 4.07
N LEU A 116 10.57 2.07 5.02
CA LEU A 116 10.34 3.17 5.96
C LEU A 116 10.28 4.52 5.23
N LEU A 117 11.17 4.76 4.27
CA LEU A 117 11.14 5.97 3.44
C LEU A 117 9.97 5.98 2.46
N CYS A 118 9.54 4.82 1.96
CA CYS A 118 8.31 4.67 1.20
C CYS A 118 7.10 5.09 2.04
N ALA A 119 6.98 4.59 3.27
CA ALA A 119 5.93 4.97 4.21
C ALA A 119 5.97 6.45 4.59
N PHE A 120 7.17 7.03 4.76
CA PHE A 120 7.36 8.46 5.01
C PHE A 120 6.69 9.31 3.93
N GLU A 121 6.93 8.97 2.66
CA GLU A 121 6.34 9.69 1.52
C GLU A 121 4.85 9.41 1.34
N ILE A 122 4.38 8.21 1.66
CA ILE A 122 2.96 7.81 1.55
C ILE A 122 2.10 8.50 2.62
N PHE A 123 2.56 8.53 3.86
CA PHE A 123 1.77 9.05 4.97
C PHE A 123 1.69 10.56 4.99
N LEU A 124 2.71 11.24 4.48
CA LEU A 124 2.68 12.67 4.33
C LEU A 124 3.29 13.08 3.00
N PRO A 125 2.52 12.95 1.89
CA PRO A 125 2.96 13.42 0.59
C PRO A 125 3.33 14.90 0.69
N SER A 126 4.54 15.26 0.29
CA SER A 126 4.87 16.66 0.06
C SER A 126 4.50 16.99 -1.38
N GLU A 127 3.91 18.16 -1.61
CA GLU A 127 3.71 18.69 -2.96
C GLU A 127 5.04 18.80 -3.75
N SER A 128 6.18 18.84 -3.04
CA SER A 128 7.51 18.99 -3.62
C SER A 128 8.31 17.69 -3.78
N SER A 129 7.85 16.57 -3.22
CA SER A 129 8.59 15.30 -3.24
C SER A 129 7.64 14.12 -3.28
N PHE A 130 7.77 13.32 -4.34
CA PHE A 130 7.01 12.10 -4.53
C PHE A 130 7.95 10.96 -4.94
N GLN A 131 8.61 10.40 -3.94
CA GLN A 131 9.69 9.43 -4.15
C GLN A 131 9.34 8.02 -3.68
N TRP A 132 8.14 7.78 -3.14
CA TRP A 132 7.76 6.46 -2.65
C TRP A 132 7.90 5.34 -3.70
N PRO A 133 7.55 5.54 -4.99
CA PRO A 133 7.73 4.49 -5.98
C PRO A 133 9.22 4.14 -6.19
N LEU A 134 10.11 5.13 -6.09
CA LEU A 134 11.55 4.94 -6.20
C LEU A 134 12.11 4.15 -5.01
N TYR A 135 11.69 4.48 -3.79
CA TYR A 135 12.11 3.74 -2.59
C TYR A 135 11.62 2.29 -2.60
N LEU A 136 10.38 2.07 -3.03
CA LEU A 136 9.82 0.74 -3.21
C LEU A 136 10.58 -0.07 -4.26
N SER A 137 10.85 0.53 -5.43
CA SER A 137 11.61 -0.10 -6.51
C SER A 137 13.04 -0.45 -6.06
N GLY A 138 13.68 0.42 -5.28
CA GLY A 138 14.98 0.14 -4.66
C GLY A 138 14.94 -1.06 -3.71
N ALA A 139 13.98 -1.09 -2.77
CA ALA A 139 13.79 -2.21 -1.84
C ALA A 139 13.54 -3.53 -2.57
N LYS A 140 12.67 -3.52 -3.59
CA LYS A 140 12.39 -4.68 -4.43
C LYS A 140 13.61 -5.17 -5.21
N SER A 141 14.40 -4.25 -5.75
CA SER A 141 15.65 -4.59 -6.44
C SER A 141 16.67 -5.25 -5.51
N MET A 142 16.71 -4.84 -4.24
CA MET A 142 17.54 -5.47 -3.22
C MET A 142 17.07 -6.89 -2.88
N LEU A 143 15.75 -7.12 -2.75
CA LEU A 143 15.20 -8.46 -2.52
C LEU A 143 15.49 -9.44 -3.67
N HIS A 144 15.47 -8.97 -4.93
CA HIS A 144 15.84 -9.81 -6.07
C HIS A 144 17.29 -10.30 -6.00
N LYS A 145 18.23 -9.49 -5.49
CA LYS A 145 19.62 -9.94 -5.28
C LYS A 145 19.73 -11.12 -4.31
N ILE A 146 18.85 -11.21 -3.29
CA ILE A 146 18.81 -12.34 -2.35
C ILE A 146 18.32 -13.59 -3.09
N CYS A 147 17.25 -13.44 -3.87
CA CYS A 147 16.61 -14.55 -4.57
C CYS A 147 17.50 -15.12 -5.68
N ASP A 148 18.12 -14.25 -6.48
CA ASP A 148 18.99 -14.63 -7.59
C ASP A 148 20.38 -15.08 -7.11
N GLY A 149 20.85 -14.54 -5.99
CA GLY A 149 22.15 -14.87 -5.40
C GLY A 149 22.20 -16.21 -4.67
N GLY A 150 21.09 -16.97 -4.64
CA GLY A 150 21.01 -18.25 -3.92
C GLY A 150 21.12 -18.09 -2.39
N HIS A 151 20.93 -16.89 -1.86
CA HIS A 151 20.90 -16.67 -0.42
C HIS A 151 19.62 -17.30 0.15
N PRO A 152 19.70 -18.06 1.26
CA PRO A 152 18.52 -18.67 1.83
C PRO A 152 17.54 -17.57 2.26
N LYS A 153 16.29 -17.68 1.80
CA LYS A 153 15.21 -16.85 2.34
C LYS A 153 15.12 -17.15 3.83
N LEU A 154 15.21 -16.11 4.64
CA LEU A 154 15.09 -16.22 6.08
C LEU A 154 13.62 -15.97 6.46
N ILE A 155 12.99 -16.98 7.06
CA ILE A 155 11.59 -16.95 7.54
C ILE A 155 11.34 -15.73 8.45
N GLU A 156 12.37 -15.30 9.20
CA GLU A 156 12.32 -14.12 10.08
C GLU A 156 12.04 -12.80 9.35
N PHE A 157 12.34 -12.71 8.05
CA PHE A 157 12.20 -11.49 7.25
C PHE A 157 11.01 -11.53 6.28
N ASP A 158 10.17 -12.57 6.34
CA ASP A 158 9.00 -12.70 5.47
C ASP A 158 8.07 -11.49 5.57
N LEU A 159 7.95 -10.85 6.74
CA LEU A 159 7.16 -9.63 6.92
C LEU A 159 7.66 -8.45 6.08
N LEU A 160 8.98 -8.27 5.92
CA LEU A 160 9.53 -7.23 5.04
C LEU A 160 9.23 -7.53 3.57
N VAL A 161 9.35 -8.80 3.16
CA VAL A 161 9.04 -9.22 1.79
C VAL A 161 7.55 -9.01 1.49
N LEU A 162 6.67 -9.40 2.42
CA LEU A 162 5.24 -9.16 2.32
C LEU A 162 4.95 -7.67 2.23
N TRP A 163 5.59 -6.84 3.06
CA TRP A 163 5.41 -5.39 3.00
C TRP A 163 5.78 -4.79 1.64
N VAL A 164 6.93 -5.18 1.07
CA VAL A 164 7.30 -4.77 -0.29
C VAL A 164 6.27 -5.27 -1.32
N HIS A 165 5.77 -6.51 -1.19
CA HIS A 165 4.84 -7.12 -2.15
C HIS A 165 3.51 -6.36 -2.18
N TYR A 166 2.99 -6.01 -1.01
CA TYR A 166 1.75 -5.27 -0.86
C TYR A 166 1.77 -3.93 -1.61
N HIS A 167 2.79 -3.12 -1.35
CA HIS A 167 2.93 -1.81 -2.00
C HIS A 167 3.27 -1.95 -3.49
N ASP A 168 4.01 -2.98 -3.92
CA ASP A 168 4.29 -3.23 -5.35
C ASP A 168 3.01 -3.55 -6.11
N VAL A 169 2.18 -4.46 -5.59
CA VAL A 169 0.92 -4.85 -6.23
C VAL A 169 -0.05 -3.67 -6.31
N LEU A 170 -0.25 -2.95 -5.21
CA LEU A 170 -1.21 -1.84 -5.20
C LEU A 170 -0.71 -0.60 -5.94
N GLY A 171 0.61 -0.38 -5.96
CA GLY A 171 1.24 0.65 -6.79
C GLY A 171 1.09 0.36 -8.28
N LYS A 172 1.36 -0.88 -8.70
CA LYS A 172 1.09 -1.34 -10.08
C LYS A 172 -0.36 -1.18 -10.46
N PHE A 173 -1.25 -1.64 -9.58
CA PHE A 173 -2.69 -1.53 -9.79
C PHE A 173 -3.13 -0.07 -9.97
N ALA A 174 -2.68 0.85 -9.12
CA ALA A 174 -3.00 2.27 -9.26
C ALA A 174 -2.39 2.86 -10.56
N SER A 175 -1.16 2.46 -10.92
CA SER A 175 -0.46 2.95 -12.11
C SER A 175 -1.18 2.63 -13.42
N ARG A 176 -1.97 1.55 -13.43
CA ARG A 176 -2.85 1.17 -14.55
C ARG A 176 -3.84 2.28 -14.92
N HIS A 177 -4.36 2.99 -13.92
CA HIS A 177 -5.35 4.04 -14.10
C HIS A 177 -4.74 5.44 -14.16
N TRP A 178 -3.49 5.58 -13.72
CA TRP A 178 -2.75 6.83 -13.73
C TRP A 178 -2.01 7.03 -15.06
N LYS A 179 -2.63 7.77 -15.98
CA LYS A 179 -2.13 8.02 -17.34
C LYS A 179 -1.15 9.19 -17.43
N VAL A 180 -0.90 9.91 -16.32
CA VAL A 180 0.15 10.94 -16.21
C VAL A 180 1.51 10.27 -16.04
N GLN A 181 1.94 9.53 -17.06
CA GLN A 181 3.22 8.85 -17.04
C GLN A 181 4.28 9.73 -17.69
N SER A 182 5.22 10.24 -16.90
CA SER A 182 6.56 10.48 -17.42
C SER A 182 7.18 9.11 -17.78
N ALA A 183 8.07 9.07 -18.78
CA ALA A 183 8.76 7.84 -19.16
C ALA A 183 9.54 7.21 -17.98
N GLU A 184 9.97 8.04 -17.02
CA GLU A 184 10.63 7.63 -15.78
C GLU A 184 9.67 6.86 -14.86
N ASN A 185 8.45 7.36 -14.63
CA ASN A 185 7.46 6.71 -13.76
C ASN A 185 6.98 5.36 -14.30
N ALA A 186 6.84 5.24 -15.61
CA ALA A 186 6.46 4.00 -16.27
C ALA A 186 7.50 2.88 -16.08
N SER A 187 8.76 3.22 -15.79
CA SER A 187 9.84 2.24 -15.60
C SER A 187 9.89 1.65 -14.19
N ILE A 188 9.36 2.35 -13.20
CA ILE A 188 9.50 2.01 -11.77
C ILE A 188 8.89 0.64 -11.43
N PHE A 189 7.75 0.32 -12.05
CA PHE A 189 7.01 -0.91 -11.80
C PHE A 189 7.36 -2.06 -12.75
N LYS A 190 8.34 -1.88 -13.66
CA LYS A 190 8.77 -2.92 -14.62
C LYS A 190 9.60 -4.04 -13.98
N VAL A 191 10.07 -3.86 -12.74
CA VAL A 191 10.80 -4.90 -12.02
C VAL A 191 9.88 -6.13 -11.83
N PRO A 192 10.34 -7.37 -12.08
CA PRO A 192 9.52 -8.57 -11.92
C PRO A 192 8.91 -8.70 -10.52
N GLY A 193 7.71 -9.27 -10.41
CA GLY A 193 7.04 -9.49 -9.13
C GLY A 193 7.77 -10.49 -8.23
N MET A 194 7.37 -10.58 -6.95
CA MET A 194 8.03 -11.42 -5.94
C MET A 194 7.32 -12.77 -5.70
N ALA A 195 6.52 -13.24 -6.66
CA ALA A 195 5.70 -14.45 -6.50
C ALA A 195 6.53 -15.70 -6.12
N SER A 196 7.70 -15.88 -6.75
CA SER A 196 8.63 -16.97 -6.41
C SER A 196 9.19 -16.83 -4.98
N THR A 197 9.25 -15.61 -4.45
CA THR A 197 9.75 -15.34 -3.09
C THR A 197 8.76 -15.83 -2.04
N LEU A 198 7.46 -15.73 -2.33
CA LEU A 198 6.37 -15.98 -1.40
C LEU A 198 5.74 -17.38 -1.51
N ALA A 199 6.31 -18.28 -2.32
CA ALA A 199 5.76 -19.62 -2.54
C ALA A 199 5.59 -20.49 -1.27
N SER A 200 6.31 -20.17 -0.19
CA SER A 200 6.23 -20.86 1.11
C SER A 200 5.19 -20.26 2.06
N VAL A 201 4.60 -19.12 1.74
CA VAL A 201 3.60 -18.44 2.57
C VAL A 201 2.22 -19.06 2.30
N SER A 202 1.44 -19.30 3.36
CA SER A 202 0.05 -19.74 3.21
C SER A 202 -0.75 -18.67 2.45
N ASN A 203 -1.44 -19.11 1.39
CA ASN A 203 -2.15 -18.21 0.48
C ASN A 203 -3.49 -17.74 1.06
N ASP A 204 -4.13 -18.56 1.90
CA ASP A 204 -5.47 -18.37 2.42
C ASP A 204 -5.50 -17.59 3.76
N GLN A 205 -4.42 -17.58 4.53
CA GLN A 205 -4.35 -16.85 5.80
C GLN A 205 -4.36 -15.33 5.60
N VAL A 206 -5.17 -14.64 6.40
CA VAL A 206 -5.19 -13.16 6.45
C VAL A 206 -3.90 -12.66 7.11
N ILE A 207 -3.19 -11.80 6.38
CA ILE A 207 -1.93 -11.21 6.80
C ILE A 207 -2.19 -9.77 7.24
N SER A 208 -1.71 -9.37 8.43
CA SER A 208 -1.94 -8.04 9.00
C SER A 208 -1.55 -6.91 8.08
N ILE A 209 -0.36 -7.00 7.48
CA ILE A 209 0.17 -5.94 6.61
C ILE A 209 -0.80 -5.67 5.46
N PHE A 210 -1.45 -6.71 4.93
CA PHE A 210 -2.41 -6.60 3.83
C PHE A 210 -3.80 -6.21 4.31
N GLY A 211 -4.24 -6.78 5.44
CA GLY A 211 -5.64 -6.77 5.88
C GLY A 211 -6.51 -7.80 5.14
N CYS A 212 -5.91 -8.66 4.32
CA CYS A 212 -6.53 -9.73 3.55
C CYS A 212 -5.51 -10.87 3.33
N SER A 213 -5.89 -11.91 2.61
CA SER A 213 -4.98 -13.02 2.32
C SER A 213 -3.98 -12.71 1.19
N LEU A 214 -2.88 -13.46 1.13
CA LEU A 214 -1.92 -13.36 0.03
C LEU A 214 -2.57 -13.71 -1.32
N GLU A 215 -3.51 -14.67 -1.33
CA GLU A 215 -4.32 -15.01 -2.51
C GLU A 215 -5.11 -13.80 -3.01
N MET A 216 -5.74 -13.04 -2.12
CA MET A 216 -6.46 -11.82 -2.48
C MET A 216 -5.54 -10.77 -3.12
N ILE A 217 -4.34 -10.56 -2.55
CA ILE A 217 -3.33 -9.65 -3.13
C ILE A 217 -2.88 -10.14 -4.51
N ASN A 218 -2.68 -11.45 -4.69
CA ASN A 218 -2.33 -12.03 -5.99
C ASN A 218 -3.47 -11.89 -7.01
N LEU A 219 -4.74 -11.95 -6.59
CA LEU A 219 -5.88 -11.65 -7.45
C LEU A 219 -5.90 -10.18 -7.88
N ILE A 220 -5.58 -9.23 -6.99
CA ILE A 220 -5.42 -7.82 -7.36
C ILE A 220 -4.30 -7.64 -8.40
N ALA A 221 -3.17 -8.31 -8.22
CA ALA A 221 -2.09 -8.31 -9.19
C ALA A 221 -2.55 -8.82 -10.56
N ARG A 222 -3.21 -9.98 -10.61
CA ARG A 222 -3.76 -10.55 -11.85
C ARG A 222 -4.75 -9.61 -12.53
N MET A 223 -5.65 -8.98 -11.76
CA MET A 223 -6.58 -7.98 -12.28
C MET A 223 -5.87 -6.76 -12.88
N SER A 224 -4.71 -6.37 -12.34
CA SER A 224 -3.92 -5.25 -12.87
C SER A 224 -3.24 -5.58 -14.20
N ASP A 225 -2.92 -6.84 -14.45
CA ASP A 225 -2.20 -7.31 -15.64
C ASP A 225 -3.10 -7.54 -16.87
N VAL A 226 -4.43 -7.60 -16.70
CA VAL A 226 -5.38 -7.81 -17.82
C VAL A 226 -5.27 -6.64 -18.80
N GLN A 227 -4.76 -6.83 -20.02
CA GLN A 227 -4.66 -5.76 -21.02
C GLN A 227 -5.98 -5.62 -21.81
N PHE A 228 -6.40 -4.38 -22.07
CA PHE A 228 -7.50 -4.10 -23.01
C PHE A 228 -6.93 -3.37 -24.21
N ASP A 229 -6.44 -4.10 -25.20
CA ASP A 229 -6.02 -3.48 -26.46
C ASP A 229 -7.25 -3.28 -27.36
N SER A 230 -7.41 -2.06 -27.88
CA SER A 230 -8.53 -1.74 -28.78
C SER A 230 -8.33 -2.25 -30.21
N GLU A 231 -7.19 -2.87 -30.53
CA GLU A 231 -6.84 -3.27 -31.91
C GLU A 231 -6.47 -4.76 -32.11
N MET A 232 -6.66 -5.65 -31.13
CA MET A 232 -6.06 -6.99 -31.18
C MET A 232 -6.92 -8.15 -31.72
N SER A 233 -6.22 -9.02 -32.46
CA SER A 233 -6.61 -10.26 -33.15
C SER A 233 -7.48 -11.23 -32.33
N TYR A 234 -8.39 -11.96 -33.01
CA TYR A 234 -9.32 -12.94 -32.43
C TYR A 234 -8.68 -13.95 -31.46
N LYS A 235 -7.39 -14.28 -31.61
CA LYS A 235 -6.68 -15.22 -30.71
C LYS A 235 -6.41 -14.68 -29.30
N HIS A 236 -6.32 -13.36 -29.13
CA HIS A 236 -6.10 -12.76 -27.80
C HIS A 236 -7.40 -12.67 -26.99
N ARG A 237 -8.54 -12.48 -27.67
CA ARG A 237 -9.85 -12.36 -27.03
C ARG A 237 -10.24 -13.61 -26.22
N ASP A 238 -9.94 -14.82 -26.70
CA ASP A 238 -10.26 -16.08 -26.00
C ASP A 238 -9.35 -16.31 -24.77
N ALA A 239 -8.06 -15.97 -24.87
CA ALA A 239 -7.11 -16.08 -23.77
C ALA A 239 -7.42 -15.08 -22.63
N ASP A 240 -7.79 -13.86 -23.00
CA ASP A 240 -8.21 -12.82 -22.05
C ASP A 240 -9.52 -13.22 -21.36
N GLN A 241 -10.46 -13.81 -22.09
CA GLN A 241 -11.72 -14.31 -21.52
C GLN A 241 -11.48 -15.44 -20.51
N GLY A 242 -10.64 -16.43 -20.83
CA GLY A 242 -10.30 -17.51 -19.88
C GLY A 242 -9.61 -17.01 -18.61
N SER A 243 -8.75 -15.99 -18.73
CA SER A 243 -8.14 -15.32 -17.58
C SER A 243 -9.18 -14.61 -16.71
N LEU A 244 -10.11 -13.86 -17.34
CA LEU A 244 -11.21 -13.19 -16.63
C LEU A 244 -12.10 -14.18 -15.90
N ASP A 245 -12.50 -15.29 -16.54
CA ASP A 245 -13.38 -16.28 -15.93
C ASP A 245 -12.70 -17.00 -14.75
N SER A 246 -11.37 -17.25 -14.83
CA SER A 246 -10.60 -17.76 -13.69
C SER A 246 -10.52 -16.74 -12.55
N ILE A 247 -10.22 -15.47 -12.83
CA ILE A 247 -10.18 -14.42 -11.80
C ILE A 247 -11.55 -14.31 -11.11
N GLU A 248 -12.63 -14.34 -11.87
CA GLU A 248 -13.99 -14.28 -11.35
C GLU A 248 -14.30 -15.47 -10.44
N HIS A 249 -13.98 -16.68 -10.90
CA HIS A 249 -14.17 -17.89 -10.12
C HIS A 249 -13.42 -17.80 -8.79
N ASP A 250 -12.13 -17.48 -8.85
CA ASP A 250 -11.26 -17.41 -7.68
C ASP A 250 -11.74 -16.34 -6.69
N LEU A 251 -12.14 -15.15 -7.17
CA LEU A 251 -12.74 -14.11 -6.32
C LEU A 251 -14.03 -14.60 -5.63
N MET A 252 -14.87 -15.38 -6.31
CA MET A 252 -16.14 -15.88 -5.77
C MET A 252 -15.95 -17.00 -4.75
N VAL A 253 -14.95 -17.87 -4.92
CA VAL A 253 -14.68 -19.01 -4.03
C VAL A 253 -13.61 -18.73 -2.97
N LEU A 254 -12.96 -17.56 -3.02
CA LEU A 254 -11.91 -17.14 -2.11
C LEU A 254 -12.29 -17.34 -0.64
N LYS A 255 -11.46 -18.09 0.07
CA LYS A 255 -11.54 -18.27 1.52
C LYS A 255 -10.38 -17.54 2.18
N GLN A 256 -10.69 -16.73 3.19
CA GLN A 256 -9.69 -15.95 3.91
C GLN A 256 -9.71 -16.37 5.37
N ASP A 257 -8.73 -17.17 5.75
CA ASP A 257 -8.61 -17.75 7.08
C ASP A 257 -8.16 -16.69 8.09
N THR A 258 -8.99 -16.49 9.11
CA THR A 258 -8.76 -15.54 10.22
C THR A 258 -8.41 -16.26 11.51
N THR A 259 -8.30 -17.59 11.51
CA THR A 259 -8.07 -18.39 12.71
C THR A 259 -6.69 -18.14 13.34
N TYR A 260 -5.72 -17.62 12.58
CA TYR A 260 -4.42 -17.18 13.11
C TYR A 260 -4.56 -16.08 14.19
N PHE A 261 -5.67 -15.33 14.19
CA PHE A 261 -5.98 -14.36 15.25
C PHE A 261 -6.41 -15.01 16.57
N SER A 262 -6.69 -16.31 16.61
CA SER A 262 -7.18 -17.01 17.83
C SER A 262 -6.14 -17.14 18.94
N GLY A 263 -4.88 -16.76 18.68
CA GLY A 263 -3.81 -16.70 19.69
C GLY A 263 -3.74 -15.37 20.46
N THR A 264 -4.43 -14.32 20.00
CA THR A 264 -4.55 -13.03 20.71
C THR A 264 -5.90 -12.99 21.42
N ASN A 265 -5.91 -12.59 22.71
CA ASN A 265 -7.09 -12.65 23.59
C ASN A 265 -8.23 -11.66 23.22
N ILE A 266 -8.37 -11.23 21.97
CA ILE A 266 -9.26 -10.13 21.59
C ILE A 266 -10.18 -10.57 20.43
N SER A 267 -11.36 -11.07 20.79
CA SER A 267 -12.44 -11.40 19.84
C SER A 267 -12.76 -10.27 18.84
N GLU A 268 -12.46 -9.02 19.19
CA GLU A 268 -12.68 -7.85 18.34
C GLU A 268 -11.66 -7.75 17.18
N GLU A 269 -10.40 -8.15 17.37
CA GLU A 269 -9.37 -8.14 16.32
C GLU A 269 -9.69 -9.18 15.24
N VAL A 270 -10.08 -10.39 15.66
CA VAL A 270 -10.53 -11.48 14.78
C VAL A 270 -11.72 -10.99 13.93
N ASN A 271 -12.71 -10.38 14.58
CA ASN A 271 -13.90 -9.85 13.92
C ASN A 271 -13.55 -8.71 12.94
N ARG A 272 -12.69 -7.77 13.34
CA ARG A 272 -12.21 -6.67 12.48
C ARG A 272 -11.45 -7.21 11.27
N GLY A 273 -10.54 -8.17 11.47
CA GLY A 273 -9.77 -8.81 10.40
C GLY A 273 -10.67 -9.54 9.40
N SER A 274 -11.68 -10.27 9.88
CA SER A 274 -12.67 -10.94 9.01
C SER A 274 -13.52 -9.97 8.20
N LYS A 275 -13.94 -8.84 8.80
CA LYS A 275 -14.67 -7.80 8.08
C LYS A 275 -13.79 -7.14 7.03
N MET A 276 -12.55 -6.81 7.39
CA MET A 276 -11.60 -6.16 6.48
C MET A 276 -11.26 -7.05 5.28
N SER A 277 -10.97 -8.34 5.52
CA SER A 277 -10.67 -9.30 4.45
C SER A 277 -11.87 -9.45 3.50
N LYS A 278 -13.10 -9.45 4.05
CA LYS A 278 -14.32 -9.47 3.25
C LYS A 278 -14.52 -8.20 2.42
N LEU A 279 -14.22 -7.01 2.97
CA LEU A 279 -14.26 -5.75 2.24
C LEU A 279 -13.29 -5.76 1.04
N TYR A 280 -12.09 -6.32 1.19
CA TYR A 280 -11.16 -6.52 0.07
C TYR A 280 -11.77 -7.38 -1.05
N GLN A 281 -12.38 -8.50 -0.69
CA GLN A 281 -13.03 -9.39 -1.66
C GLN A 281 -14.17 -8.67 -2.40
N LEU A 282 -15.05 -7.97 -1.67
CA LEU A 282 -16.17 -7.22 -2.26
C LEU A 282 -15.68 -6.11 -3.17
N ALA A 283 -14.67 -5.34 -2.76
CA ALA A 283 -14.05 -4.32 -3.59
C ALA A 283 -13.42 -4.90 -4.87
N GLY A 284 -12.75 -6.05 -4.77
CA GLY A 284 -12.21 -6.77 -5.93
C GLY A 284 -13.31 -7.21 -6.90
N LEU A 285 -14.43 -7.74 -6.40
CA LEU A 285 -15.59 -8.14 -7.21
C LEU A 285 -16.26 -6.94 -7.89
N ILE A 286 -16.42 -5.82 -7.17
CA ILE A 286 -16.95 -4.55 -7.72
C ILE A 286 -16.04 -4.06 -8.84
N TYR A 287 -14.73 -3.95 -8.59
CA TYR A 287 -13.76 -3.55 -9.60
C TYR A 287 -13.79 -4.48 -10.82
N PHE A 288 -13.80 -5.79 -10.60
CA PHE A 288 -13.85 -6.79 -11.66
C PHE A 288 -15.05 -6.56 -12.59
N GLU A 289 -16.25 -6.39 -12.02
CA GLU A 289 -17.47 -6.21 -12.80
C GLU A 289 -17.52 -4.83 -13.50
N ARG A 290 -17.19 -3.76 -12.77
CA ARG A 290 -17.24 -2.38 -13.27
C ARG A 290 -16.17 -2.09 -14.32
N VAL A 291 -14.96 -2.59 -14.12
CA VAL A 291 -13.78 -2.18 -14.89
C VAL A 291 -13.34 -3.24 -15.88
N LEU A 292 -13.30 -4.51 -15.48
CA LEU A 292 -12.82 -5.59 -16.36
C LEU A 292 -13.94 -6.10 -17.27
N LYS A 293 -15.12 -6.43 -16.73
CA LYS A 293 -16.28 -6.83 -17.55
C LYS A 293 -17.01 -5.63 -18.18
N ARG A 294 -16.81 -4.42 -17.64
CA ARG A 294 -17.43 -3.15 -18.10
C ARG A 294 -18.96 -3.20 -18.11
N TYR A 295 -19.56 -3.81 -17.09
CA TYR A 295 -21.01 -3.87 -16.95
C TYR A 295 -21.54 -2.68 -16.13
N PRO A 296 -22.26 -1.71 -16.76
CA PRO A 296 -22.75 -0.51 -16.07
C PRO A 296 -23.88 -0.79 -15.08
N ASN A 297 -24.74 -1.77 -15.32
CA ASN A 297 -25.93 -2.02 -14.51
C ASN A 297 -25.93 -3.45 -13.99
N SER A 298 -24.97 -3.75 -13.10
CA SER A 298 -24.86 -5.06 -12.50
C SER A 298 -25.63 -5.16 -11.18
N ILE A 299 -26.64 -6.03 -11.16
CA ILE A 299 -27.36 -6.41 -9.93
C ILE A 299 -26.39 -7.03 -8.91
N ARG A 300 -25.32 -7.68 -9.37
CA ARG A 300 -24.29 -8.25 -8.49
C ARG A 300 -23.53 -7.15 -7.76
N VAL A 301 -23.16 -6.07 -8.46
CA VAL A 301 -22.53 -4.90 -7.85
C VAL A 301 -23.44 -4.29 -6.80
N ALA A 302 -24.73 -4.07 -7.10
CA ALA A 302 -25.67 -3.54 -6.11
C ALA A 302 -25.74 -4.41 -4.84
N ARG A 303 -25.75 -5.74 -5.00
CA ARG A 303 -25.73 -6.69 -3.87
C ARG A 303 -24.42 -6.62 -3.08
N TRP A 304 -23.27 -6.64 -3.74
CA TRP A 304 -21.96 -6.58 -3.10
C TRP A 304 -21.72 -5.25 -2.40
N SER A 305 -22.15 -4.13 -2.99
CA SER A 305 -22.10 -2.81 -2.37
C SER A 305 -22.99 -2.76 -1.13
N GLY A 306 -24.20 -3.31 -1.18
CA GLY A 306 -25.08 -3.42 0.00
C GLY A 306 -24.41 -4.16 1.16
N GLU A 307 -23.87 -5.36 0.89
CA GLU A 307 -23.11 -6.15 1.87
C GLU A 307 -21.89 -5.39 2.41
N ALA A 308 -21.17 -4.66 1.55
CA ALA A 308 -20.02 -3.87 1.96
C ALA A 308 -20.41 -2.71 2.90
N PHE A 309 -21.50 -2.00 2.60
CA PHE A 309 -22.00 -0.94 3.48
C PHE A 309 -22.49 -1.49 4.82
N ASP A 310 -23.09 -2.68 4.86
CA ASP A 310 -23.46 -3.36 6.12
C ASP A 310 -22.22 -3.60 6.99
N LEU A 311 -21.14 -4.13 6.40
CA LEU A 311 -19.87 -4.34 7.10
C LEU A 311 -19.23 -3.02 7.57
N LEU A 312 -19.28 -1.97 6.74
CA LEU A 312 -18.72 -0.66 7.09
C LEU A 312 -19.45 0.00 8.27
N ARG A 313 -20.77 -0.19 8.42
CA ARG A 313 -21.52 0.30 9.59
C ARG A 313 -21.05 -0.32 10.91
N GLU A 314 -20.60 -1.57 10.86
CA GLU A 314 -20.07 -2.27 12.03
C GLU A 314 -18.61 -1.96 12.33
N LEU A 315 -17.91 -1.22 11.46
CA LEU A 315 -16.52 -0.84 11.65
C LEU A 315 -16.40 0.56 12.26
N VAL A 316 -15.47 0.71 13.20
CA VAL A 316 -15.16 2.02 13.82
C VAL A 316 -14.27 2.88 12.89
N ILE A 317 -13.36 2.26 12.15
CA ILE A 317 -12.47 2.93 11.19
C ILE A 317 -12.14 1.96 10.04
N CYS A 318 -11.80 2.51 8.87
CA CYS A 318 -11.32 1.76 7.72
C CYS A 318 -10.04 2.40 7.19
N GLU A 319 -8.90 1.79 7.50
CA GLU A 319 -7.56 2.31 7.20
C GLU A 319 -7.02 1.83 5.85
N ARG A 320 -7.81 1.09 5.08
CA ARG A 320 -7.37 0.42 3.85
C ARG A 320 -7.89 1.16 2.62
N PRO A 321 -7.03 1.90 1.90
CA PRO A 321 -7.45 2.71 0.76
C PRO A 321 -8.12 1.91 -0.35
N PHE A 322 -7.56 0.75 -0.74
CA PHE A 322 -8.11 -0.07 -1.82
C PHE A 322 -9.59 -0.44 -1.63
N PRO A 323 -9.99 -1.14 -0.54
CA PRO A 323 -11.39 -1.50 -0.38
C PRO A 323 -12.27 -0.28 -0.14
N LEU A 324 -11.79 0.71 0.65
CA LEU A 324 -12.57 1.92 0.94
C LEU A 324 -12.91 2.69 -0.34
N PHE A 325 -11.93 2.89 -1.23
CA PHE A 325 -12.12 3.63 -2.47
C PHE A 325 -13.18 2.98 -3.36
N PHE A 326 -13.03 1.70 -3.70
CA PHE A 326 -13.96 1.03 -4.63
C PHE A 326 -15.37 0.87 -4.08
N ILE A 327 -15.52 0.66 -2.77
CA ILE A 327 -16.84 0.58 -2.15
C ILE A 327 -17.48 1.97 -2.07
N ALA A 328 -16.70 3.00 -1.71
CA ALA A 328 -17.20 4.37 -1.62
C ALA A 328 -17.65 4.91 -2.98
N CYS A 329 -16.99 4.55 -4.08
CA CYS A 329 -17.42 4.89 -5.44
C CYS A 329 -18.86 4.41 -5.75
N GLU A 330 -19.36 3.40 -5.04
CA GLU A 330 -20.72 2.84 -5.19
C GLU A 330 -21.72 3.43 -4.17
N ALA A 331 -21.39 4.55 -3.52
CA ALA A 331 -22.30 5.29 -2.65
C ALA A 331 -23.30 6.14 -3.47
N HIS A 332 -24.46 5.55 -3.75
CA HIS A 332 -25.52 6.16 -4.58
C HIS A 332 -26.60 6.90 -3.76
N THR A 333 -26.47 6.95 -2.43
CA THR A 333 -27.42 7.62 -1.54
C THR A 333 -26.69 8.52 -0.54
N ASP A 334 -27.36 9.58 -0.07
CA ASP A 334 -26.79 10.49 0.92
C ASP A 334 -26.39 9.77 2.20
N THR A 335 -27.19 8.80 2.65
CA THR A 335 -26.88 7.98 3.83
C THR A 335 -25.60 7.16 3.65
N GLN A 336 -25.34 6.64 2.46
CA GLN A 336 -24.08 5.93 2.17
C GLN A 336 -22.90 6.89 2.11
N ARG A 337 -23.06 8.06 1.48
CA ARG A 337 -22.03 9.10 1.40
C ARG A 337 -21.66 9.62 2.78
N GLU A 338 -22.65 9.89 3.63
CA GLU A 338 -22.48 10.29 5.03
C GLU A 338 -21.70 9.23 5.83
N LEU A 339 -22.02 7.95 5.67
CA LEU A 339 -21.30 6.85 6.30
C LEU A 339 -19.82 6.82 5.88
N ILE A 340 -19.52 7.00 4.59
CA ILE A 340 -18.14 7.04 4.09
C ILE A 340 -17.37 8.23 4.67
N LEU A 341 -17.97 9.43 4.65
CA LEU A 341 -17.34 10.63 5.21
C LEU A 341 -17.09 10.49 6.71
N SER A 342 -18.04 9.92 7.46
CA SER A 342 -17.89 9.58 8.88
C SER A 342 -16.76 8.58 9.12
N ILE A 343 -16.63 7.53 8.30
CA ILE A 343 -15.52 6.57 8.38
C ILE A 343 -14.18 7.24 8.12
N LEU A 344 -14.10 8.08 7.08
CA LEU A 344 -12.89 8.83 6.77
C LEU A 344 -12.51 9.74 7.95
N GLU A 345 -13.43 10.55 8.45
CA GLU A 345 -13.18 11.46 9.59
C GLU A 345 -12.68 10.70 10.83
N ARG A 346 -13.39 9.63 11.24
CA ARG A 346 -12.98 8.80 12.38
C ARG A 346 -11.60 8.18 12.16
N THR A 347 -11.28 7.76 10.93
CA THR A 347 -9.98 7.16 10.61
C THR A 347 -8.85 8.19 10.67
N HIS A 348 -9.05 9.38 10.13
CA HIS A 348 -8.09 10.49 10.24
C HIS A 348 -7.80 10.84 11.69
N ASN A 349 -8.84 10.96 12.53
CA ASN A 349 -8.71 11.32 13.94
C ASN A 349 -7.98 10.25 14.77
N ARG A 350 -8.13 8.97 14.44
CA ARG A 350 -7.49 7.88 15.19
C ARG A 350 -6.05 7.62 14.81
N SER A 351 -5.71 7.76 13.52
CA SER A 351 -4.48 7.18 12.98
C SER A 351 -3.52 8.22 12.41
N ASN A 352 -3.90 9.52 12.41
CA ASN A 352 -3.18 10.58 11.69
C ASN A 352 -2.84 10.19 10.24
N GLN A 353 -3.59 9.25 9.63
CA GLN A 353 -3.32 8.72 8.30
C GLN A 353 -3.78 9.69 7.23
N ARG A 354 -2.94 10.69 6.97
CA ARG A 354 -3.18 11.71 5.95
C ARG A 354 -3.16 11.17 4.52
N ARG A 355 -2.71 9.92 4.30
CA ARG A 355 -2.86 9.18 3.03
C ARG A 355 -4.31 9.09 2.55
N LEU A 356 -5.29 9.14 3.48
CA LEU A 356 -6.71 9.06 3.13
C LEU A 356 -7.27 10.38 2.58
N TYR A 357 -6.56 11.51 2.68
CA TYR A 357 -7.04 12.77 2.08
C TYR A 357 -7.09 12.70 0.55
N ALA A 358 -6.05 12.14 -0.08
CA ALA A 358 -6.05 11.93 -1.54
C ALA A 358 -7.20 11.01 -1.96
N ILE A 359 -7.44 9.94 -1.17
CA ILE A 359 -8.53 9.00 -1.41
C ILE A 359 -9.90 9.68 -1.26
N GLN A 360 -10.09 10.51 -0.24
CA GLN A 360 -11.31 11.26 -0.03
C GLN A 360 -11.61 12.17 -1.23
N ALA A 361 -10.63 12.96 -1.68
CA ALA A 361 -10.79 13.84 -2.83
C ALA A 361 -11.16 13.06 -4.11
N MET A 362 -10.56 11.88 -4.31
CA MET A 362 -10.90 11.00 -5.43
C MET A 362 -12.31 10.41 -5.33
N ILE A 363 -12.75 10.02 -4.13
CA ILE A 363 -14.12 9.51 -3.87
C ILE A 363 -15.15 10.59 -4.17
N GLU A 364 -14.96 11.79 -3.61
CA GLU A 364 -15.86 12.93 -3.83
C GLU A 364 -15.93 13.31 -5.31
N SER A 365 -14.79 13.29 -6.01
CA SER A 365 -14.75 13.49 -7.46
C SER A 365 -15.55 12.43 -8.22
N MET A 366 -15.52 11.17 -7.78
CA MET A 366 -16.32 10.11 -8.40
C MET A 366 -17.82 10.37 -8.22
N TRP A 367 -18.23 10.80 -7.03
CA TRP A 367 -19.63 11.16 -6.76
C TRP A 367 -20.10 12.33 -7.61
N VAL A 368 -19.29 13.39 -7.73
CA VAL A 368 -19.59 14.54 -8.58
C VAL A 368 -19.78 14.10 -10.03
N GLN A 369 -18.89 13.26 -10.55
CA GLN A 369 -19.03 12.77 -11.93
C GLN A 369 -20.30 11.92 -12.08
N HIS A 370 -20.58 11.03 -11.13
CA HIS A 370 -21.79 10.21 -11.16
C HIS A 370 -23.07 11.05 -11.21
N ASP A 371 -23.15 12.10 -10.37
CA ASP A 371 -24.29 13.01 -10.30
C ASP A 371 -24.47 13.83 -11.60
N LEU A 372 -23.38 14.11 -12.32
CA LEU A 372 -23.43 14.75 -13.64
C LEU A 372 -23.83 13.78 -14.76
N ILE A 373 -23.44 12.50 -14.66
CA ILE A 373 -23.67 11.49 -15.70
C ILE A 373 -25.10 10.93 -15.65
N SER A 374 -25.76 10.92 -14.49
CA SER A 374 -27.16 10.49 -14.36
C SER A 374 -28.15 11.24 -15.26
N ASP A 375 -27.71 12.33 -15.89
CA ASP A 375 -28.47 13.09 -16.90
C ASP A 375 -28.25 12.58 -18.34
N SER A 376 -27.40 11.55 -18.59
CA SER A 376 -27.00 11.08 -19.93
C SER A 376 -26.91 9.54 -20.07
N ASN A 377 -27.57 8.98 -21.09
CA ASN A 377 -27.75 7.52 -21.32
C ASN A 377 -26.48 6.76 -21.81
N THR A 378 -25.29 6.91 -21.21
CA THR A 378 -24.07 6.22 -21.68
C THR A 378 -23.17 5.76 -20.53
N GLU A 379 -23.56 4.73 -19.78
CA GLU A 379 -22.98 4.49 -18.43
C GLU A 379 -21.69 3.62 -18.39
N GLY A 380 -21.52 2.65 -19.29
CA GLY A 380 -20.50 1.58 -19.13
C GLY A 380 -19.05 1.97 -19.48
N ARG A 381 -18.86 2.68 -20.61
CA ARG A 381 -17.53 3.20 -20.99
C ARG A 381 -17.11 4.35 -20.07
N VAL A 382 -18.11 5.07 -19.57
CA VAL A 382 -17.93 6.25 -18.74
C VAL A 382 -17.33 5.91 -17.38
N TYR A 383 -17.71 4.82 -16.71
CA TYR A 383 -17.11 4.49 -15.40
C TYR A 383 -15.58 4.35 -15.46
N VAL A 384 -15.06 3.60 -16.43
CA VAL A 384 -13.61 3.36 -16.59
C VAL A 384 -12.89 4.64 -16.99
N ASP A 385 -13.47 5.41 -17.89
CA ASP A 385 -12.90 6.68 -18.33
C ASP A 385 -12.86 7.71 -17.18
N THR A 386 -13.93 7.78 -16.38
CA THR A 386 -14.02 8.59 -15.16
C THR A 386 -12.98 8.15 -14.12
N LEU A 387 -12.87 6.85 -13.84
CA LEU A 387 -11.87 6.31 -12.91
C LEU A 387 -10.45 6.69 -13.36
N ASN A 388 -10.14 6.51 -14.64
CA ASN A 388 -8.84 6.88 -15.20
C ASN A 388 -8.59 8.40 -15.08
N ALA A 389 -9.60 9.22 -15.36
CA ALA A 389 -9.50 10.67 -15.27
C ALA A 389 -9.26 11.14 -13.83
N ILE A 390 -10.00 10.60 -12.85
CA ILE A 390 -9.83 10.91 -11.43
C ILE A 390 -8.45 10.47 -10.94
N MET A 391 -8.03 9.25 -11.24
CA MET A 391 -6.70 8.76 -10.88
C MET A 391 -5.63 9.69 -11.49
N SER A 392 -5.75 10.02 -12.77
CA SER A 392 -4.83 10.89 -13.52
C SER A 392 -4.90 12.37 -13.14
N SER A 393 -5.94 12.82 -12.42
CA SER A 393 -6.03 14.19 -11.93
C SER A 393 -5.08 14.45 -10.75
N ASN A 394 -4.64 13.39 -10.08
CA ASN A 394 -3.59 13.49 -9.08
C ASN A 394 -2.24 13.68 -9.79
N GLU A 395 -1.53 14.75 -9.44
CA GLU A 395 -0.16 14.98 -9.91
C GLU A 395 0.80 13.86 -9.48
N LEU A 396 0.47 13.21 -8.38
CA LEU A 396 1.23 12.14 -7.75
C LEU A 396 0.46 10.81 -7.86
N LEU A 397 1.15 9.69 -8.08
CA LEU A 397 0.50 8.39 -8.15
C LEU A 397 -0.18 8.06 -6.80
N PRO A 398 -1.52 7.92 -6.76
CA PRO A 398 -2.21 7.60 -5.52
C PRO A 398 -1.79 6.23 -5.00
N THR A 399 -1.61 6.11 -3.68
CA THR A 399 -1.38 4.84 -3.02
C THR A 399 -2.70 4.22 -2.61
N LEU A 400 -3.00 3.04 -3.15
CA LEU A 400 -4.13 2.22 -2.71
C LEU A 400 -3.76 1.24 -1.58
N ALA A 401 -2.52 1.30 -1.09
CA ALA A 401 -1.96 0.52 0.01
C ALA A 401 -2.14 1.18 1.39
#